data_AF-A0A2W5HD29-F1
#
_entry.id   AF-A0A2W5HD29-F1
#
_cell.length_a   1.000
_cell.length_b   1.000
_cell.length_c   1.000
_cell.angle_alpha   90.00
_cell.angle_beta   90.00
_cell.angle_gamma   90.00
#
_symmetry.space_group_name_H-M   'P 1'
#
loop_
_entity.id
_entity.type
_entity.pdbx_description
1 polymer ?
#
loop_
_entity_poly.entity_id
_entity_poly.type
_entity_poly.pdbx_seq_one_letter_code
_entity_poly.pdbx_strand_id
1 'polypeptide(L)' 'MKTKIIHITSGDGPMECQRAVVLVMEEFRKEALQQDIKIYDVDATLSTRSDTFVSVAFRIEGRIY' A
#
# COMPACT_ATOMS: atom_id res chain seq x y z
N MET A 1 10.32 0.32 19.00
CA MET A 1 10.06 0.17 17.55
C MET A 1 9.10 1.27 17.15
N LYS A 2 9.31 1.92 16.01
CA LYS A 2 8.39 2.96 15.53
C LYS A 2 7.34 2.30 14.64
N THR A 3 6.10 2.73 14.79
CA THR A 3 5.01 2.36 13.92
C THR A 3 4.61 3.56 13.06
N LYS A 4 4.25 3.31 11.81
CA LYS A 4 3.67 4.31 10.91
C LYS A 4 2.50 3.69 10.15
N ILE A 5 1.60 4.53 9.68
CA ILE A 5 0.53 4.13 8.76
C ILE A 5 0.87 4.74 7.41
N ILE A 6 0.83 3.91 6.37
CA ILE A 6 0.95 4.35 4.98
C ILE A 6 -0.43 4.19 4.36
N HIS A 7 -0.89 5.26 3.73
CA HIS A 7 -2.13 5.28 2.98
C HIS A 7 -1.79 5.64 1.54
N ILE A 8 -2.12 4.75 0.61
CA ILE A 8 -1.96 4.96 -0.82
C ILE A 8 -3.36 5.12 -1.39
N THR A 9 -3.58 6.21 -2.10
CA THR A 9 -4.87 6.53 -2.72
C THR A 9 -4.62 6.88 -4.18
N SER A 10 -5.46 6.37 -5.08
CA SER A 10 -5.43 6.78 -6.48
C SER A 10 -5.83 8.24 -6.62
N GLY A 11 -5.12 9.00 -7.47
CA GLY A 11 -5.55 10.34 -7.86
C GLY A 11 -6.76 10.33 -8.80
N ASP A 12 -7.22 11.53 -9.16
CA ASP A 12 -8.28 11.73 -10.15
C ASP A 12 -7.77 11.37 -11.55
N GLY A 13 -7.93 10.12 -11.93
CA GLY A 13 -7.53 9.64 -13.24
C GLY A 13 -8.27 8.36 -13.63
N PRO A 14 -8.02 7.88 -14.86
CA PRO A 14 -8.64 6.68 -15.36
C PRO A 14 -8.16 5.45 -14.59
N MET A 15 -8.68 4.27 -14.94
CA MET A 15 -8.43 2.99 -14.25
C MET A 15 -6.94 2.68 -14.02
N GLU A 16 -6.05 3.20 -14.87
CA GLU A 16 -4.60 3.12 -14.71
C GLU A 16 -4.11 3.66 -13.35
N CYS A 17 -4.75 4.71 -12.82
CA CYS A 17 -4.41 5.27 -11.52
C CYS A 17 -4.73 4.30 -10.37
N GLN A 18 -5.81 3.52 -10.48
CA GLN A 18 -6.15 2.49 -9.50
C GLN A 18 -5.23 1.26 -9.60
N ARG A 19 -4.75 0.94 -10.81
CA ARG A 19 -3.71 -0.07 -11.00
C ARG A 19 -2.38 0.35 -10.39
N ALA A 20 -2.03 1.64 -10.49
CA ALA A 20 -0.82 2.16 -9.87
C ALA A 20 -0.81 1.94 -8.35
N VAL A 21 -1.95 2.02 -7.67
CA VAL A 21 -2.07 1.71 -6.23
C VAL A 21 -1.59 0.28 -5.93
N VAL A 22 -2.01 -0.70 -6.74
CA VAL A 22 -1.58 -2.10 -6.60
C VAL A 22 -0.06 -2.22 -6.77
N LEU A 23 0.48 -1.63 -7.84
CA LEU A 23 1.91 -1.70 -8.16
C LEU A 23 2.77 -1.08 -7.05
N VAL A 24 2.37 0.09 -6.54
CA VAL A 24 3.09 0.77 -5.45
C VAL A 24 3.02 -0.08 -4.18
N MET A 25 1.86 -0.66 -3.85
CA MET A 25 1.72 -1.55 -2.69
C MET A 25 2.64 -2.78 -2.80
N GLU A 26 2.69 -3.43 -3.96
CA GLU A 26 3.56 -4.58 -4.19
C GLU A 26 5.04 -4.22 -4.03
N GLU A 27 5.45 -3.06 -4.55
CA GLU A 27 6.83 -2.62 -4.42
C GLU A 27 7.20 -2.27 -2.97
N PHE A 28 6.32 -1.59 -2.25
CA PHE A 28 6.49 -1.34 -0.81
C PHE A 28 6.65 -2.64 -0.01
N ARG A 29 5.88 -3.68 -0.35
CA ARG A 29 5.99 -4.99 0.31
C ARG A 29 7.34 -5.65 0.05
N LYS A 30 7.88 -5.55 -1.16
CA LYS A 30 9.21 -6.07 -1.48
C LYS A 30 10.31 -5.32 -0.71
N GLU A 31 10.26 -3.99 -0.69
CA GLU A 31 11.26 -3.19 0.03
C GLU A 31 11.21 -3.43 1.54
N ALA A 32 10.01 -3.51 2.12
CA ALA A 32 9.85 -3.79 3.54
C ALA A 32 10.44 -5.14 3.95
N LEU A 33 10.27 -6.17 3.11
CA LEU A 33 10.89 -7.47 3.33
C LEU A 33 12.43 -7.39 3.34
N GLN A 34 13.02 -6.59 2.45
CA GLN A 34 14.47 -6.39 2.39
C GLN A 34 15.02 -5.62 3.60
N GLN A 35 14.21 -4.76 4.21
CA GLN A 35 14.59 -3.90 5.33
C GLN A 35 14.15 -4.45 6.71
N ASP A 36 13.65 -5.69 6.77
CA ASP A 36 13.10 -6.30 7.99
C ASP A 36 12.00 -5.43 8.66
N ILE A 37 11.16 -4.81 7.82
CA ILE A 37 10.00 -4.03 8.24
C ILE A 37 8.77 -4.92 8.15
N LYS A 38 8.03 -5.04 9.26
CA LYS A 38 6.76 -5.77 9.29
C LYS A 38 5.65 -4.91 8.72
N ILE A 39 4.85 -5.47 7.81
CA ILE A 39 3.64 -4.85 7.26
C ILE A 39 2.42 -5.59 7.79
N TYR A 40 1.41 -4.83 8.19
CA TYR A 40 0.09 -5.34 8.55
C TYR A 40 -0.94 -4.61 7.70
N ASP A 41 -1.75 -5.35 6.95
CA ASP A 41 -2.86 -4.78 6.20
C ASP A 41 -3.90 -4.23 7.19
N VAL A 42 -4.34 -2.99 6.97
CA VAL A 42 -5.31 -2.30 7.83
C VAL A 42 -6.64 -2.20 7.12
N ASP A 43 -6.63 -1.70 5.90
CA ASP A 43 -7.85 -1.48 5.12
C ASP A 43 -7.54 -1.43 3.62
N ALA A 44 -8.53 -1.78 2.80
CA ALA A 44 -8.43 -1.71 1.35
C ALA A 44 -9.80 -1.42 0.71
N THR A 45 -9.86 -0.36 -0.08
CA THR A 45 -11.05 -0.02 -0.87
C THR A 45 -10.88 -0.57 -2.28
N LEU A 46 -11.58 -1.67 -2.56
CA LEU A 46 -11.64 -2.26 -3.90
C LEU A 46 -12.36 -1.32 -4.87
N SER A 47 -11.92 -1.32 -6.13
CA SER A 47 -12.70 -0.68 -7.20
C SER A 47 -13.86 -1.57 -7.67
N THR A 48 -14.64 -1.09 -8.62
CA THR A 48 -15.67 -1.88 -9.32
C THR A 48 -15.12 -3.09 -10.09
N ARG A 49 -13.81 -3.20 -10.32
CA ARG A 49 -13.15 -4.38 -10.89
C ARG A 49 -12.22 -5.04 -9.87
N SER A 50 -12.21 -6.37 -9.86
CA SER A 50 -11.55 -7.21 -8.85
C SER A 50 -10.03 -7.14 -8.82
N ASP A 51 -9.38 -6.46 -9.76
CA ASP A 51 -7.92 -6.36 -9.90
C ASP A 51 -7.33 -4.97 -9.57
N THR A 52 -8.13 -4.01 -9.08
CA THR A 52 -7.64 -2.67 -8.75
C THR A 52 -8.14 -2.14 -7.42
N PHE A 53 -7.36 -1.24 -6.80
CA PHE A 53 -7.72 -0.57 -5.56
C PHE A 53 -7.87 0.93 -5.78
N VAL A 54 -8.89 1.52 -5.15
CA VAL A 54 -9.00 2.98 -5.02
C VAL A 54 -8.05 3.47 -3.94
N SER A 55 -7.97 2.74 -2.83
CA SER A 55 -7.01 3.00 -1.76
C SER A 55 -6.62 1.74 -1.01
N VAL A 56 -5.42 1.76 -0.44
CA VAL A 56 -4.93 0.73 0.48
C VAL A 56 -4.22 1.40 1.65
N ALA A 57 -4.49 0.90 2.86
CA ALA A 57 -3.86 1.34 4.09
C ALA A 57 -3.15 0.16 4.76
N PHE A 58 -1.89 0.37 5.13
CA PHE A 58 -1.12 -0.62 5.86
C PHE A 58 -0.29 0.02 6.98
N ARG A 59 -0.19 -0.70 8.08
CA ARG A 59 0.64 -0.33 9.23
C ARG A 59 2.01 -0.97 9.05
N ILE A 60 3.05 -0.18 9.19
CA ILE A 60 4.43 -0.66 9.18
C ILE A 60 5.05 -0.57 10.57
N GLU A 61 5.89 -1.53 10.91
CA GLU A 61 6.60 -1.61 12.19
C GLU A 61 8.04 -2.05 11.97
N GLY A 62 9.00 -1.25 12.42
CA GLY A 62 10.42 -1.54 12.26
C GLY A 62 11.35 -0.50 12.87
N ARG A 63 12.65 -0.60 12.59
CA ARG A 63 13.62 0.47 12.86
C ARG A 63 13.53 1.52 11.75
N ILE A 64 12.68 2.52 11.96
CA ILE A 64 12.49 3.62 11.02
C ILE A 64 13.35 4.79 11.50
N TYR A 65 14.40 5.11 10.73
CA TYR A 65 15.28 6.24 10.98
C TYR A 65 14.52 7.55 10.75
#